data_AF-A0A010ZSU5-F1
#
_entry.id   AF-A0A010ZSU5-F1
#
_cell.length_a   1.000
_cell.length_b   1.000
_cell.length_c   1.000
_cell.angle_alpha   90.00
_cell.angle_beta   90.00
_cell.angle_gamma   90.00
#
_symmetry.space_group_name_H-M   'P 1'
#
loop_
_entity.id
_entity.type
_entity.pdbx_description
1 polymer ?
#
loop_
_entity_poly.entity_id
_entity_poly.type
_entity_poly.pdbx_seq_one_letter_code
_entity_poly.pdbx_strand_id
1 'polypeptide(L)'
;MAVNGLPNVLHLDSTQVGFLALSAPEARVDQAGRAVVDKQTGLPLFRVQIALLHPNEPAGLVSVTVAGQPEGIAPATPVTLTRFTGRPWIGDQGNWGIAFRAETLAPLDGETRRRHSSPSSGAA
;
A
#
# COMPACT_ATOMS: atom_id res chain seq x y z
N MET A 1 -15.62 -16.92 4.73
CA MET A 1 -16.16 -16.82 6.11
C MET A 1 -15.16 -16.06 6.98
N ALA A 2 -15.61 -15.16 7.85
CA ALA A 2 -14.74 -14.57 8.88
C ALA A 2 -14.38 -15.67 9.89
N VAL A 3 -13.10 -15.76 10.26
CA VAL A 3 -12.66 -16.62 11.37
C VAL A 3 -13.13 -15.98 12.67
N ASN A 4 -14.08 -16.63 13.34
CA ASN A 4 -14.64 -16.14 14.61
C ASN A 4 -13.51 -15.96 15.66
N GLY A 5 -13.30 -14.72 16.11
CA GLY A 5 -12.41 -14.38 17.24
C GLY A 5 -11.24 -13.44 16.91
N LEU A 6 -10.87 -13.27 15.63
CA LEU A 6 -9.89 -12.25 15.22
C LEU A 6 -10.61 -11.00 14.70
N PRO A 7 -10.09 -9.79 14.97
CA PRO A 7 -10.66 -8.59 14.37
C PRO A 7 -10.60 -8.72 12.85
N ASN A 8 -11.72 -8.40 12.18
CA ASN A 8 -11.83 -8.45 10.71
C ASN A 8 -10.85 -7.49 9.99
N VAL A 9 -10.15 -6.64 10.75
CA VAL A 9 -9.16 -5.68 10.28
C VAL A 9 -7.98 -5.67 11.26
N LEU A 10 -6.79 -5.85 10.73
CA LEU A 10 -5.52 -5.70 11.43
C LEU A 10 -4.94 -4.33 11.07
N HIS A 11 -4.74 -3.47 12.06
CA HIS A 11 -3.94 -2.26 11.90
C HIS A 11 -2.46 -2.65 11.93
N LEU A 12 -1.73 -2.23 10.90
CA LEU A 12 -0.33 -2.59 10.75
C LEU A 12 0.53 -1.43 11.26
N ASP A 13 1.38 -1.71 12.25
CA ASP A 13 2.43 -0.76 12.63
C ASP A 13 3.50 -0.75 11.53
N SER A 14 3.58 0.35 10.81
CA SER A 14 4.52 0.56 9.72
C SER A 14 5.57 1.62 10.03
N THR A 15 5.80 1.94 11.30
CA THR A 15 6.70 3.03 11.71
C THR A 15 8.15 2.83 11.26
N GLN A 16 8.62 1.59 11.18
CA GLN A 16 9.97 1.22 10.75
C GLN A 16 10.01 0.63 9.33
N VAL A 17 8.92 0.75 8.58
CA VAL A 17 8.75 0.10 7.27
C VAL A 17 8.80 1.14 6.17
N GLY A 18 9.80 1.01 5.29
CA GLY A 18 9.83 1.74 4.02
C GLY A 18 8.93 1.07 2.99
N PHE A 19 8.28 1.86 2.14
CA PHE A 19 7.45 1.34 1.05
C PHE A 19 8.00 1.79 -0.30
N LEU A 20 8.13 0.84 -1.23
CA LEU A 20 8.55 1.09 -2.60
C LEU A 20 7.52 0.50 -3.57
N ALA A 21 7.00 1.33 -4.47
CA ALA A 21 6.14 0.85 -5.55
C ALA A 21 6.96 0.09 -6.59
N LEU A 22 6.50 -1.11 -6.94
CA LEU A 22 7.12 -1.99 -7.94
C LEU A 22 6.31 -2.07 -9.24
N SER A 23 5.08 -1.58 -9.24
CA SER A 23 4.23 -1.50 -10.42
C SER A 23 3.59 -0.12 -10.53
N ALA A 24 3.13 0.23 -11.73
CA ALA A 24 2.14 1.29 -11.87
C ALA A 24 0.80 0.85 -11.24
N PRO A 25 -0.11 1.79 -10.93
CA PRO A 25 -1.46 1.47 -10.48
C PRO A 25 -2.25 0.77 -11.57
N GLU A 26 -2.85 -0.37 -11.21
CA GLU A 26 -3.66 -1.17 -12.13
C GLU A 26 -5.10 -1.24 -11.61
N ALA A 27 -6.07 -0.95 -12.49
CA ALA A 27 -7.48 -1.06 -12.14
C ALA A 27 -7.83 -2.53 -11.82
N ARG A 28 -8.53 -2.74 -10.71
CA ARG A 28 -9.08 -4.05 -10.39
C ARG A 28 -10.35 -4.26 -11.20
N VAL A 29 -10.39 -5.35 -11.94
CA VAL A 29 -11.57 -5.77 -12.70
C VAL A 29 -12.15 -7.08 -12.18
N ASP A 30 -13.46 -7.27 -12.33
CA ASP A 30 -14.13 -8.54 -12.07
C ASP A 30 -13.94 -9.52 -13.25
N GLN A 31 -14.53 -10.72 -13.15
CA GLN A 31 -14.45 -11.72 -14.22
C GLN A 31 -15.10 -11.28 -15.54
N ALA A 32 -15.99 -10.28 -15.49
CA ALA A 32 -16.63 -9.69 -16.67
C ALA A 32 -15.88 -8.45 -17.19
N GLY A 33 -14.72 -8.12 -16.63
CA GLY A 33 -13.91 -6.96 -17.02
C GLY A 33 -14.41 -5.62 -16.48
N ARG A 34 -15.41 -5.61 -15.59
CA ARG A 34 -15.94 -4.37 -15.00
C ARG A 34 -15.08 -3.94 -13.83
N ALA A 35 -14.88 -2.63 -13.68
CA ALA A 35 -14.15 -2.08 -12.54
C ALA A 35 -14.79 -2.52 -11.23
N VAL A 36 -13.99 -3.06 -10.32
CA VAL A 36 -14.41 -3.36 -8.96
C VAL A 36 -14.48 -2.05 -8.19
N VAL A 37 -15.63 -1.74 -7.62
CA VAL A 37 -15.88 -0.47 -6.92
C VAL A 37 -15.82 -0.68 -5.40
N ASP A 38 -15.21 0.27 -4.69
CA ASP A 38 -15.27 0.34 -3.24
C ASP A 38 -16.68 0.72 -2.80
N LYS A 39 -17.32 -0.10 -1.96
CA LYS A 39 -18.70 0.11 -1.53
C LYS A 39 -18.87 1.34 -0.63
N GLN A 40 -17.81 1.80 0.03
CA GLN A 40 -17.88 2.93 0.95
C GLN A 40 -17.66 4.25 0.22
N THR A 41 -16.67 4.32 -0.66
CA THR A 41 -16.32 5.57 -1.37
C THR A 41 -16.99 5.71 -2.73
N GLY A 42 -17.50 4.62 -3.31
CA GLY A 42 -18.05 4.60 -4.67
C GLY A 42 -16.99 4.69 -5.78
N LEU A 43 -15.70 4.67 -5.43
CA LEU A 43 -14.60 4.80 -6.38
C LEU A 43 -14.11 3.44 -6.90
N PRO A 44 -13.61 3.36 -8.14
CA PRO A 44 -12.94 2.17 -8.65
C PRO A 44 -11.71 1.81 -7.80
N LEU A 45 -11.48 0.52 -7.59
CA LEU A 45 -10.34 0.00 -6.86
C LEU A 45 -9.14 -0.17 -7.79
N PHE A 46 -7.97 0.22 -7.29
CA PHE A 46 -6.68 0.01 -7.93
C PHE A 46 -5.78 -0.84 -7.05
N ARG A 47 -4.86 -1.58 -7.68
CA ARG A 47 -3.80 -2.33 -7.01
C ARG A 47 -2.42 -1.81 -7.41
N VAL A 48 -1.51 -1.82 -6.45
CA VAL A 48 -0.08 -1.54 -6.67
C VAL A 48 0.73 -2.66 -5.98
N GLN A 49 1.75 -3.18 -6.65
CA GLN A 49 2.73 -4.07 -6.01
C GLN A 49 3.69 -3.22 -5.19
N ILE A 50 3.83 -3.54 -3.91
CA ILE A 50 4.65 -2.78 -2.95
C ILE A 50 5.69 -3.72 -2.33
N ALA A 51 6.95 -3.28 -2.32
CA ALA A 51 7.96 -3.85 -1.43
C ALA A 51 7.86 -3.22 -0.03
N LEU A 52 7.86 -4.07 0.99
CA LEU A 52 7.99 -3.73 2.40
C LEU A 52 9.46 -3.82 2.77
N LEU A 53 10.08 -2.68 3.04
CA LEU A 53 11.51 -2.58 3.32
C LEU A 53 11.70 -2.41 4.83
N HIS A 54 12.18 -3.48 5.47
CA HIS A 54 12.58 -3.47 6.87
C HIS A 54 14.11 -3.37 6.98
N PRO A 55 14.65 -2.70 8.01
CA PRO A 55 16.09 -2.53 8.15
C PRO A 55 16.84 -3.83 8.40
N ASN A 56 16.19 -4.82 9.03
CA ASN A 56 16.84 -6.05 9.51
C ASN A 56 16.19 -7.33 8.96
N GLU A 57 15.24 -7.22 8.03
CA GLU A 57 14.51 -8.36 7.49
C GLU A 57 14.52 -8.31 5.95
N PRO A 58 14.45 -9.47 5.27
CA PRO A 58 14.26 -9.51 3.82
C PRO A 58 13.01 -8.73 3.40
N ALA A 59 13.07 -8.11 2.23
CA ALA A 59 11.94 -7.36 1.72
C ALA A 59 10.71 -8.26 1.52
N GLY A 60 9.57 -7.83 2.07
CA GLY A 60 8.27 -8.43 1.80
C GLY A 60 7.65 -7.88 0.53
N LEU A 61 6.85 -8.67 -0.18
CA LEU A 61 6.15 -8.24 -1.39
C LEU A 61 4.64 -8.38 -1.17
N VAL A 62 3.91 -7.29 -1.32
CA VAL A 62 2.46 -7.27 -1.11
C VAL A 62 1.72 -6.51 -2.20
N SER A 63 0.51 -6.95 -2.52
CA SER A 63 -0.40 -6.20 -3.39
C SER A 63 -1.32 -5.34 -2.53
N VAL A 64 -1.15 -4.01 -2.60
CA VAL A 64 -1.95 -3.06 -1.82
C VAL A 64 -3.09 -2.54 -2.69
N THR A 65 -4.32 -2.62 -2.17
CA THR A 65 -5.51 -2.08 -2.82
C THR A 65 -5.89 -0.72 -2.24
N VAL A 66 -6.18 0.25 -3.10
CA VAL A 66 -6.66 1.60 -2.76
C VAL A 66 -7.91 1.95 -3.57
N ALA A 67 -8.73 2.86 -3.05
CA ALA A 67 -9.89 3.38 -3.76
C ALA A 67 -9.51 4.68 -4.50
N GLY A 68 -9.89 4.78 -5.77
CA GLY A 68 -9.41 5.81 -6.67
C GLY A 68 -8.02 5.49 -7.23
N GLN A 69 -7.70 6.11 -8.37
CA GLN A 69 -6.38 5.94 -9.00
C GLN A 69 -5.36 6.80 -8.25
N PRO A 70 -4.30 6.22 -7.66
CA PRO A 70 -3.24 7.02 -7.04
C PRO A 70 -2.38 7.69 -8.13
N GLU A 71 -2.08 8.97 -7.94
CA GLU A 71 -1.34 9.79 -8.88
C GLU A 71 0.17 9.79 -8.58
N GLY A 72 0.99 9.99 -9.61
CA GLY A 72 2.45 10.11 -9.45
C GLY A 72 3.17 8.81 -9.10
N ILE A 73 2.51 7.66 -9.24
CA ILE A 73 3.07 6.34 -8.89
C ILE A 73 3.58 5.63 -10.14
N ALA A 74 4.86 5.27 -10.11
CA ALA A 74 5.52 4.44 -11.10
C ALA A 74 6.39 3.37 -10.41
N PRO A 75 6.85 2.33 -11.13
CA PRO A 75 7.86 1.42 -10.59
C PRO A 75 9.08 2.18 -10.05
N ALA A 76 9.65 1.66 -8.96
CA ALA A 76 10.75 2.26 -8.20
C ALA A 76 10.44 3.62 -7.53
N THR A 77 9.16 3.99 -7.38
CA THR A 77 8.75 5.19 -6.63
C THR A 77 8.66 4.89 -5.13
N PRO A 78 9.41 5.58 -4.25
CA PRO A 78 9.18 5.50 -2.80
C PRO A 78 7.80 6.10 -2.47
N VAL A 79 7.03 5.45 -1.61
CA VAL A 79 5.64 5.85 -1.32
C VAL A 79 5.36 5.95 0.17
N THR A 80 4.29 6.67 0.50
CA THR A 80 3.65 6.63 1.81
C THR A 80 2.27 5.99 1.68
N LEU A 81 1.89 5.23 2.71
CA LEU A 81 0.56 4.63 2.84
C LEU A 81 -0.12 5.19 4.08
N THR A 82 -1.39 5.58 3.98
CA THR A 82 -2.19 5.97 5.14
C THR A 82 -3.26 4.92 5.44
N ARG A 83 -3.57 4.76 6.73
CA ARG A 83 -4.51 3.73 7.24
C ARG A 83 -4.23 2.35 6.64
N PHE A 84 -2.97 1.96 6.61
CA PHE A 84 -2.54 0.65 6.09
C PHE A 84 -3.07 -0.47 6.97
N THR A 85 -3.83 -1.38 6.38
CA THR A 85 -4.53 -2.46 7.07
C THR A 85 -4.40 -3.79 6.34
N GLY A 86 -4.38 -4.87 7.11
CA GLY A 86 -4.50 -6.23 6.62
C GLY A 86 -5.86 -6.81 6.95
N ARG A 87 -6.53 -7.47 6.01
CA ARG A 87 -7.76 -8.22 6.27
C ARG A 87 -7.54 -9.70 5.97
N PRO A 88 -7.45 -10.56 7.00
CA PRO A 88 -7.38 -12.00 6.79
C PRO A 88 -8.60 -12.50 6.02
N TRP A 89 -8.39 -13.44 5.11
CA TRP A 89 -9.46 -14.12 4.40
C TRP A 89 -9.13 -15.59 4.23
N ILE A 90 -10.19 -16.39 4.15
CA ILE A 90 -10.16 -17.79 3.77
C ILE A 90 -11.19 -17.95 2.64
N GLY A 91 -10.71 -18.41 1.48
CA GLY A 91 -11.51 -18.73 0.32
C GLY A 91 -12.15 -20.10 0.45
N ASP A 92 -13.14 -20.35 -0.40
CA ASP A 92 -14.01 -21.53 -0.28
C ASP A 92 -13.27 -22.86 -0.51
N GLN A 93 -12.12 -22.80 -1.18
CA GLN A 93 -11.23 -23.96 -1.42
C GLN A 93 -10.13 -24.11 -0.36
N GLY A 94 -10.23 -23.42 0.78
CA GLY A 94 -9.24 -23.47 1.86
C GLY A 94 -8.00 -22.60 1.66
N ASN A 95 -7.91 -21.89 0.53
CA ASN A 95 -6.88 -20.86 0.32
C ASN A 95 -7.03 -19.77 1.38
N TRP A 96 -5.94 -19.31 1.98
CA TRP A 96 -5.97 -18.23 2.96
C TRP A 96 -4.95 -17.16 2.62
N GLY A 97 -5.17 -15.96 3.13
CA GLY A 97 -4.21 -14.88 2.96
C GLY A 97 -4.62 -13.61 3.68
N ILE A 98 -3.88 -12.54 3.42
CA ILE A 98 -4.15 -11.20 3.93
C ILE A 98 -4.41 -10.29 2.74
N ALA A 99 -5.56 -9.63 2.71
CA ALA A 99 -5.86 -8.58 1.76
C ALA A 99 -5.36 -7.24 2.34
N PHE A 100 -4.29 -6.70 1.76
CA PHE A 100 -3.73 -5.43 2.16
C PHE A 100 -4.49 -4.26 1.52
N ARG A 101 -4.85 -3.26 2.33
CA ARG A 101 -5.51 -2.03 1.90
C ARG A 101 -4.87 -0.82 2.53
N ALA A 102 -4.87 0.29 1.80
CA ALA A 102 -4.58 1.61 2.32
C ALA A 102 -5.71 2.55 1.91
N GLU A 103 -5.87 3.65 2.63
CA GLU A 103 -6.81 4.71 2.24
C GLU A 103 -6.17 5.60 1.18
N THR A 104 -4.93 6.02 1.39
CA THR A 104 -4.14 6.74 0.39
C THR A 104 -2.80 6.06 0.13
N LEU A 105 -2.34 6.20 -1.11
CA LEU A 105 -1.02 5.79 -1.58
C LEU A 105 -0.50 6.94 -2.43
N ALA A 106 0.57 7.57 -1.98
CA ALA A 106 1.15 8.77 -2.61
C ALA A 106 2.67 8.64 -2.68
N PRO A 107 3.34 9.33 -3.61
CA PRO A 107 4.79 9.46 -3.57
C PRO A 107 5.25 9.95 -2.19
N LEU A 108 6.36 9.42 -1.70
CA LEU A 108 7.01 9.97 -0.52
C LEU A 108 7.60 11.32 -0.92
N ASP A 109 6.93 12.41 -0.53
CA ASP A 109 7.37 13.76 -0.86
C ASP A 109 8.83 13.99 -0.48
N GLY A 110 9.63 14.40 -1.47
CA GLY A 110 11.05 14.71 -1.31
C GLY A 110 11.32 15.94 -0.42
N GLU A 111 10.28 16.67 0.00
CA GLU A 111 10.38 17.82 0.91
C GLU A 111 11.00 17.41 2.26
N THR A 112 10.70 16.20 2.75
CA THR A 112 11.28 15.67 4.00
C THR A 112 12.77 15.34 3.85
N ARG A 113 13.22 14.95 2.64
CA ARG A 113 14.65 14.77 2.35
C ARG A 113 15.40 16.11 2.31
N ARG A 114 14.78 17.20 1.83
CA ARG A 114 15.40 18.54 1.83
C ARG A 114 15.53 19.16 3.22
N ARG A 115 14.66 18.82 4.17
CA ARG A 115 14.77 19.28 5.57
C ARG A 115 15.90 18.61 6.36
N HIS A 116 16.37 17.44 5.93
CA HIS A 116 17.46 16.70 6.59
C HIS A 116 18.85 16.97 5.99
N SER A 117 18.92 17.61 4.83
CA SER A 117 20.15 18.19 4.30
C SER A 117 20.27 19.64 4.79
N SER A 118 20.84 19.85 5.98
CA SER A 118 21.32 21.18 6.34
C SER A 118 22.26 21.70 5.25
N PRO A 119 22.16 22.96 4.81
CA PRO A 119 23.17 23.54 3.94
C PRO A 119 24.47 23.64 4.74
N SER A 120 25.53 22.96 4.29
CA SER A 120 26.88 23.33 4.71
C SER A 120 27.13 24.74 4.17
N SER A 121 26.89 25.75 5.00
CA SER A 121 27.30 27.12 4.70
C SER A 121 28.83 27.12 4.68
N GLY A 122 29.40 27.14 3.49
CA GLY A 122 30.81 27.47 3.30
C GLY A 122 31.05 28.87 3.86
N ALA A 123 31.95 28.97 4.83
CA ALA A 123 32.56 30.23 5.20
C ALA A 123 33.93 30.29 4.51
N ALA A 124 34.10 31.39 3.79
CA ALA A 124 35.34 31.86 3.18
C ALA A 124 36.38 32.26 4.24
#